data_AF-A0A1H4QZT5-F1
#
_entry.id   AF-A0A1H4QZT5-F1
#
_cell.length_a   1.000
_cell.length_b   1.000
_cell.length_c   1.000
_cell.angle_alpha   90.00
_cell.angle_beta   90.00
_cell.angle_gamma   90.00
#
_symmetry.space_group_name_H-M   'P 1'
#
loop_
_entity.id
_entity.type
_entity.pdbx_description
1 polymer ?
#
loop_
_entity_poly.entity_id
_entity_poly.type
_entity_poly.pdbx_seq_one_letter_code
_entity_poly.pdbx_strand_id
1 'polypeptide(L)'
;MLFETLVVGIGVTLMLGALIAGTISIGGVGILEELITCLVMPSVVAYLLASLSCFGLERLLMRLGVARLRAFIVPVVLATGLVALHLWVSSQSQPVLFAAIGQGDEYFAVQLLFADIAAHHGMTAAAGVWFATLAVLVWAVAAIAPPQFDPTRRFAIIPRLFGSTEFGAYFAAHIRGIETITVCAISLGGSYALFVADIRVPPVLLLAITMQSVYAYVSTEPLRACGPRRHGPLRRYLLMIGPQLAILAIIASPLSILSALTGSRPHEILAVVGFAVSNVVVLTLAGITFPPEKGNPFSVIAGAAVAGLVTGTIMIGTNLLGLPLPFTVGVMLILTLLAAVLSIAGMDRIERTSRHEVVV
;
A
#
# COMPACT_ATOMS: atom_id res chain seq x y z
N MET A 1 6.61 12.41 -11.04
CA MET A 1 5.67 12.37 -12.17
C MET A 1 5.85 11.10 -13.00
N LEU A 2 6.76 11.03 -14.00
CA LEU A 2 6.85 9.85 -14.91
C LEU A 2 7.06 8.50 -14.19
N PHE A 3 7.90 8.49 -13.16
CA PHE A 3 8.12 7.29 -12.36
C PHE A 3 6.87 6.91 -11.54
N GLU A 4 6.24 7.84 -10.84
CA GLU A 4 5.02 7.58 -10.05
C GLU A 4 3.87 7.12 -10.94
N THR A 5 3.70 7.73 -12.12
CA THR A 5 2.73 7.30 -13.13
C THR A 5 3.03 5.90 -13.66
N LEU A 6 4.31 5.55 -13.81
CA LEU A 6 4.72 4.20 -14.22
C LEU A 6 4.45 3.17 -13.12
N VAL A 7 4.70 3.51 -11.85
CA VAL A 7 4.38 2.63 -10.71
C VAL A 7 2.89 2.43 -10.56
N VAL A 8 2.10 3.51 -10.63
CA VAL A 8 0.64 3.42 -10.61
C VAL A 8 0.16 2.63 -11.82
N GLY A 9 0.73 2.87 -13.00
CA GLY A 9 0.43 2.13 -14.22
C GLY A 9 0.65 0.62 -14.06
N ILE A 10 1.81 0.20 -13.54
CA ILE A 10 2.13 -1.21 -13.26
C ILE A 10 1.19 -1.78 -12.20
N GLY A 11 0.91 -1.03 -11.13
CA GLY A 11 -0.01 -1.48 -10.08
C GLY A 11 -1.43 -1.68 -10.60
N VAL A 12 -1.94 -0.72 -11.37
CA VAL A 12 -3.26 -0.78 -12.00
C VAL A 12 -3.32 -1.92 -13.03
N THR A 13 -2.29 -2.11 -13.87
CA THR A 13 -2.29 -3.22 -14.84
C THR A 13 -2.19 -4.59 -14.16
N LEU A 14 -1.48 -4.72 -13.04
CA LEU A 14 -1.47 -5.96 -12.26
C LEU A 14 -2.83 -6.24 -11.62
N MET A 15 -3.45 -5.25 -10.97
CA MET A 15 -4.74 -5.42 -10.30
C MET A 15 -5.88 -5.63 -11.29
N LEU A 16 -5.92 -4.86 -12.38
CA LEU A 16 -6.93 -4.99 -13.43
C LEU A 16 -6.63 -6.13 -14.39
N GLY A 17 -5.37 -6.56 -14.53
CA GLY A 17 -4.97 -7.57 -15.50
C GLY A 17 -5.64 -8.91 -15.26
N ALA A 18 -5.81 -9.32 -14.00
CA ALA A 18 -6.57 -10.52 -13.66
C ALA A 18 -8.05 -10.41 -14.03
N LEU A 19 -8.66 -9.24 -13.79
CA LEU A 19 -10.04 -8.97 -14.17
C LEU A 19 -10.21 -9.00 -15.69
N ILE A 20 -9.35 -8.25 -16.42
CA ILE A 20 -9.32 -8.16 -17.88
C ILE A 20 -9.14 -9.56 -18.48
N ALA A 21 -8.13 -10.32 -18.04
CA ALA A 21 -7.87 -11.67 -18.53
C ALA A 21 -9.04 -12.63 -18.23
N GLY A 22 -9.63 -12.55 -17.04
CA GLY A 22 -10.80 -13.34 -16.67
C GLY A 22 -12.02 -13.02 -17.55
N THR A 23 -12.32 -11.73 -17.75
CA THR A 23 -13.44 -11.30 -18.60
C THR A 23 -13.25 -11.68 -20.07
N ILE A 24 -12.03 -11.54 -20.62
CA ILE A 24 -11.72 -11.97 -21.99
C ILE A 24 -11.80 -13.49 -22.11
N SER A 25 -11.37 -14.24 -21.10
CA SER A 25 -11.46 -15.70 -21.11
C SER A 25 -12.91 -16.20 -21.12
N ILE A 26 -13.85 -15.45 -20.56
CA ILE A 26 -15.27 -15.82 -20.47
C ILE A 26 -16.03 -15.36 -21.72
N GLY A 27 -15.84 -14.12 -22.15
CA GLY A 27 -16.62 -13.52 -23.24
C GLY A 27 -15.91 -13.38 -24.58
N GLY A 28 -14.65 -13.81 -24.67
CA GLY A 28 -13.85 -13.69 -25.89
C GLY A 28 -13.45 -12.25 -26.23
N VAL A 29 -12.95 -12.05 -27.46
CA VAL A 29 -12.43 -10.76 -27.93
C VAL A 29 -13.55 -9.73 -28.16
N GLY A 30 -14.80 -10.16 -28.30
CA GLY A 30 -15.95 -9.28 -28.55
C GLY A 30 -16.24 -8.29 -27.41
N ILE A 31 -15.82 -8.59 -26.18
CA ILE A 31 -16.04 -7.72 -25.00
C ILE A 31 -14.95 -6.63 -24.87
N LEU A 32 -13.95 -6.62 -25.76
CA LEU A 32 -12.84 -5.67 -25.64
C LEU A 32 -13.29 -4.21 -25.66
N GLU A 33 -14.30 -3.88 -26.48
CA GLU A 33 -14.85 -2.54 -26.56
C GLU A 33 -15.52 -2.11 -25.24
N GLU A 34 -16.33 -2.99 -24.64
CA GLU A 34 -16.98 -2.77 -23.35
C GLU A 34 -15.95 -2.68 -22.21
N LEU A 35 -14.89 -3.48 -22.25
CA LEU A 35 -13.78 -3.37 -21.29
C LEU A 35 -13.10 -2.01 -21.35
N ILE A 36 -12.88 -1.48 -22.55
CA ILE A 36 -12.23 -0.18 -22.72
C ILE A 36 -13.13 0.93 -22.16
N THR A 37 -14.42 0.94 -22.48
CA THR A 37 -15.35 2.01 -22.11
C THR A 37 -15.80 1.93 -20.65
N CYS A 38 -15.97 0.74 -20.09
CA CYS A 38 -16.43 0.55 -18.71
C CYS A 38 -15.29 0.50 -17.68
N LEU A 39 -14.07 0.12 -18.09
CA LEU A 39 -12.96 -0.07 -17.14
C LEU A 39 -11.80 0.89 -17.40
N VAL A 40 -11.23 0.87 -18.61
CA VAL A 40 -9.99 1.61 -18.89
C VAL A 40 -10.23 3.12 -18.90
N MET A 41 -11.21 3.60 -19.68
CA MET A 41 -11.49 5.02 -19.81
C MET A 41 -11.84 5.69 -18.46
N PRO A 42 -12.77 5.15 -17.64
CA PRO A 42 -13.09 5.72 -16.33
C PRO A 42 -11.91 5.66 -15.36
N SER A 43 -11.09 4.60 -15.39
CA SER A 43 -9.94 4.46 -14.49
C SER A 43 -8.90 5.56 -14.70
N VAL A 44 -8.61 5.90 -15.96
CA VAL A 44 -7.66 6.99 -16.28
C VAL A 44 -8.21 8.35 -15.85
N VAL A 45 -9.50 8.60 -16.08
CA VAL A 45 -10.16 9.83 -15.65
C VAL A 45 -10.19 9.94 -14.11
N ALA A 46 -10.51 8.85 -13.42
CA ALA A 46 -10.51 8.78 -11.96
C ALA A 46 -9.10 9.06 -11.38
N TYR A 47 -8.04 8.52 -12.00
CA TYR A 47 -6.66 8.79 -11.60
C TYR A 47 -6.30 10.28 -11.73
N LEU A 48 -6.67 10.91 -12.85
CA LEU A 48 -6.41 12.34 -13.06
C LEU A 48 -7.22 13.22 -12.12
N LEU A 49 -8.48 12.87 -11.85
CA LEU A 49 -9.31 13.57 -10.85
C LEU A 49 -8.73 13.42 -9.43
N ALA A 50 -8.26 12.23 -9.06
CA ALA A 50 -7.59 12.01 -7.79
C ALA A 50 -6.29 12.83 -7.68
N SER A 51 -5.51 12.88 -8.77
CA SER A 51 -4.28 13.71 -8.86
C SER A 51 -4.60 15.20 -8.72
N LEU A 52 -5.65 15.67 -9.39
CA LEU A 52 -6.13 17.05 -9.30
C LEU A 52 -6.57 17.40 -7.87
N SER A 53 -7.30 16.49 -7.23
CA SER A 53 -7.75 16.62 -5.84
C SER A 53 -6.56 16.69 -4.88
N CYS A 54 -5.56 15.83 -5.10
CA CYS A 54 -4.33 15.78 -4.31
C CYS A 54 -3.55 17.10 -4.41
N PHE A 55 -3.22 17.55 -5.63
CA PHE A 55 -2.48 18.80 -5.82
C PHE A 55 -3.29 20.05 -5.42
N GLY A 56 -4.60 20.02 -5.63
CA GLY A 56 -5.51 21.08 -5.20
C GLY A 56 -5.50 21.23 -3.68
N LEU A 57 -5.58 20.12 -2.95
CA LEU A 57 -5.50 20.10 -1.49
C LEU A 57 -4.13 20.53 -0.99
N GLU A 58 -3.03 20.06 -1.60
CA GLU A 58 -1.68 20.53 -1.25
C GLU A 58 -1.55 22.03 -1.41
N ARG A 59 -2.03 22.59 -2.53
CA ARG A 59 -1.97 24.02 -2.81
C ARG A 59 -2.84 24.83 -1.85
N LEU A 60 -4.00 24.30 -1.47
CA LEU A 60 -4.85 24.89 -0.44
C LEU A 60 -4.12 24.92 0.91
N LEU A 61 -3.52 23.81 1.34
CA LEU A 61 -2.78 23.72 2.59
C LEU A 61 -1.56 24.64 2.62
N MET A 62 -0.88 24.82 1.48
CA MET A 62 0.21 25.80 1.35
C MET A 62 -0.30 27.23 1.53
N ARG A 63 -1.44 27.58 0.91
CA ARG A 63 -2.06 28.91 1.08
C ARG A 63 -2.51 29.16 2.53
N LEU A 64 -2.94 28.12 3.24
CA LEU A 64 -3.33 28.19 4.64
C LEU A 64 -2.14 28.20 5.62
N GLY A 65 -0.89 28.10 5.13
CA GLY A 65 0.31 28.09 5.98
C GLY A 65 0.52 26.78 6.76
N VAL A 66 -0.27 25.73 6.49
CA VAL A 66 -0.20 24.43 7.17
C VAL A 66 0.69 23.44 6.41
N ALA A 67 1.72 23.95 5.75
CA ALA A 67 2.63 23.16 4.90
C ALA A 67 3.29 21.98 5.63
N ARG A 68 3.43 22.07 6.96
CA ARG A 68 4.08 21.05 7.80
C ARG A 68 3.26 19.76 7.94
N LEU A 69 1.93 19.85 7.90
CA LEU A 69 1.04 18.69 8.06
C LEU A 69 0.58 18.11 6.73
N ARG A 70 0.98 18.68 5.58
CA ARG A 70 0.53 18.24 4.26
C ARG A 70 0.75 16.76 4.00
N ALA A 71 1.92 16.24 4.39
CA ALA A 71 2.30 14.84 4.19
C ALA A 71 1.44 13.85 5.01
N PHE A 72 0.72 14.35 6.01
CA PHE A 72 -0.24 13.58 6.79
C PHE A 72 -1.69 13.83 6.35
N ILE A 73 -2.07 15.11 6.20
CA ILE A 73 -3.45 15.50 5.88
C ILE A 73 -3.86 15.02 4.49
N VAL A 74 -2.98 15.15 3.49
CA VAL A 74 -3.33 14.83 2.10
C VAL A 74 -3.67 13.34 1.94
N PRO A 75 -2.82 12.39 2.39
CA PRO A 75 -3.17 10.97 2.33
C PRO A 75 -4.41 10.61 3.14
N VAL A 76 -4.60 11.22 4.32
CA VAL A 76 -5.78 10.96 5.16
C VAL A 76 -7.06 11.40 4.46
N VAL A 77 -7.11 12.63 3.94
CA VAL A 77 -8.29 13.14 3.21
C VAL A 77 -8.55 12.32 1.96
N LEU A 78 -7.51 11.94 1.22
CA LEU A 78 -7.65 11.10 0.03
C LEU A 78 -8.18 9.71 0.40
N ALA A 79 -7.66 9.08 1.44
CA ALA A 79 -8.11 7.78 1.92
C ALA A 79 -9.58 7.83 2.37
N THR A 80 -9.96 8.84 3.16
CA THR A 80 -11.36 9.04 3.57
C THR A 80 -12.27 9.29 2.36
N GLY A 81 -11.82 10.08 1.39
CA GLY A 81 -12.54 10.32 0.15
C GLY A 81 -12.75 9.04 -0.67
N LEU A 82 -11.73 8.19 -0.78
CA LEU A 82 -11.82 6.90 -1.47
C LEU A 82 -12.77 5.92 -0.75
N VAL A 83 -12.76 5.88 0.58
CA VAL A 83 -13.72 5.07 1.35
C VAL A 83 -15.15 5.57 1.13
N ALA A 84 -15.38 6.89 1.22
CA ALA A 84 -16.70 7.46 0.97
C ALA A 84 -17.18 7.17 -0.46
N LEU A 85 -16.28 7.28 -1.45
CA LEU A 85 -16.58 6.96 -2.84
C LEU A 85 -16.89 5.47 -3.01
N HIS A 86 -16.15 4.57 -2.36
CA HIS A 86 -16.43 3.14 -2.39
C HIS A 86 -17.81 2.81 -1.81
N LEU A 87 -18.20 3.42 -0.69
CA LEU A 87 -19.53 3.24 -0.10
C LEU A 87 -20.63 3.75 -1.04
N TRP A 88 -20.42 4.92 -1.65
CA TRP A 88 -21.34 5.50 -2.62
C TRP A 88 -21.47 4.61 -3.87
N VAL A 89 -20.36 4.18 -4.49
CA VAL A 89 -20.38 3.29 -5.66
C VAL A 89 -21.02 1.94 -5.33
N SER A 90 -20.70 1.35 -4.17
CA SER A 90 -21.27 0.08 -3.75
C SER A 90 -22.78 0.14 -3.62
N SER A 91 -23.33 1.28 -3.17
CA SER A 91 -24.78 1.48 -3.11
C SER A 91 -25.47 1.51 -4.50
N GLN A 92 -24.73 1.80 -5.57
CA GLN A 92 -25.26 1.86 -6.94
C GLN A 92 -25.18 0.53 -7.70
N SER A 93 -24.43 -0.45 -7.18
CA SER A 93 -24.17 -1.71 -7.87
C SER A 93 -25.45 -2.49 -8.21
N GLN A 94 -26.41 -2.56 -7.28
CA GLN A 94 -27.66 -3.28 -7.45
C GLN A 94 -28.59 -2.63 -8.49
N PRO A 95 -28.86 -1.31 -8.45
CA PRO A 95 -29.60 -0.62 -9.51
C PRO A 95 -29.00 -0.79 -10.90
N VAL A 96 -27.67 -0.63 -11.02
CA VAL A 96 -26.95 -0.77 -12.30
C VAL A 96 -27.09 -2.18 -12.86
N LEU A 97 -26.95 -3.20 -12.01
CA LEU A 97 -27.07 -4.60 -12.44
C LEU A 97 -28.50 -4.91 -12.91
N PHE A 98 -29.53 -4.41 -12.20
CA PHE A 98 -30.92 -4.63 -12.60
C PHE A 98 -31.29 -3.89 -13.89
N ALA A 99 -30.80 -2.68 -14.08
CA ALA A 99 -30.94 -1.97 -15.35
C ALA A 99 -30.27 -2.74 -16.50
N ALA A 100 -29.07 -3.30 -16.28
CA ALA A 100 -28.34 -4.06 -17.30
C ALA A 100 -29.04 -5.35 -17.74
N ILE A 101 -29.79 -6.02 -16.86
CA ILE A 101 -30.57 -7.23 -17.20
C ILE A 101 -32.02 -6.93 -17.61
N GLY A 102 -32.39 -5.67 -17.77
CA GLY A 102 -33.74 -5.24 -18.15
C GLY A 102 -34.83 -5.48 -17.09
N GLN A 103 -34.44 -5.63 -15.82
CA GLN A 103 -35.35 -5.88 -14.69
C GLN A 103 -35.53 -4.67 -13.77
N GLY A 104 -34.97 -3.51 -14.12
CA GLY A 104 -35.09 -2.26 -13.36
C GLY A 104 -35.24 -1.04 -14.27
N ASP A 105 -35.55 0.10 -13.65
CA ASP A 105 -35.59 1.40 -14.34
C ASP A 105 -34.20 1.76 -14.91
N GLU A 106 -34.19 2.55 -15.98
CA GLU A 106 -32.95 3.10 -16.53
C GLU A 106 -32.18 3.86 -15.45
N TYR A 107 -30.96 3.42 -15.16
CA TYR A 107 -30.13 3.99 -14.11
C TYR A 107 -28.85 4.58 -14.68
N PHE A 108 -28.73 5.90 -14.60
CA PHE A 108 -27.51 6.59 -15.03
C PHE A 108 -26.43 6.51 -13.95
N ALA A 109 -25.35 5.80 -14.25
CA ALA A 109 -24.15 5.78 -13.42
C ALA A 109 -23.02 6.55 -14.10
N VAL A 110 -22.46 7.56 -13.41
CA VAL A 110 -21.35 8.39 -13.93
C VAL A 110 -20.15 7.55 -14.39
N GLN A 111 -19.96 6.37 -13.78
CA GLN A 111 -18.90 5.42 -14.11
C GLN A 111 -19.07 4.79 -15.51
N LEU A 112 -20.30 4.69 -15.99
CA LEU A 112 -20.68 4.10 -17.28
C LEU A 112 -20.84 5.14 -18.39
N LEU A 113 -20.55 6.42 -18.12
CA LEU A 113 -20.73 7.53 -19.08
C LEU A 113 -20.11 7.23 -20.45
N PHE A 114 -18.90 6.69 -20.51
CA PHE A 114 -18.23 6.37 -21.77
C PHE A 114 -18.87 5.17 -22.49
N ALA A 115 -19.44 4.23 -21.74
CA ALA A 115 -20.17 3.10 -22.29
C ALA A 115 -21.50 3.56 -22.92
N ASP A 116 -22.23 4.46 -22.25
CA ASP A 116 -23.47 5.04 -22.77
C ASP A 116 -23.22 5.83 -24.07
N ILE A 117 -22.16 6.65 -24.10
CA ILE A 117 -21.76 7.39 -25.31
C ILE A 117 -21.38 6.42 -26.42
N ALA A 118 -20.65 5.35 -26.12
CA ALA A 118 -20.28 4.35 -27.11
C ALA A 118 -21.50 3.61 -27.68
N ALA A 119 -22.49 3.30 -26.84
CA ALA A 119 -23.72 2.63 -27.25
C ALA A 119 -24.58 3.51 -28.17
N HIS A 120 -24.70 4.82 -27.89
CA HIS A 120 -25.55 5.72 -28.67
C HIS A 120 -24.87 6.41 -29.86
N HIS A 121 -23.56 6.65 -29.78
CA HIS A 121 -22.82 7.46 -30.76
C HIS A 121 -21.59 6.75 -31.33
N GLY A 122 -21.34 5.51 -30.92
CA GLY A 122 -20.21 4.70 -31.37
C GLY A 122 -18.91 4.97 -30.61
N MET A 123 -17.98 4.02 -30.70
CA MET A 123 -16.69 4.05 -30.00
C MET A 123 -15.83 5.28 -30.34
N THR A 124 -15.91 5.79 -31.57
CA THR A 124 -15.13 6.96 -31.99
C THR A 124 -15.56 8.23 -31.27
N ALA A 125 -16.86 8.41 -31.04
CA ALA A 125 -17.39 9.53 -30.26
C ALA A 125 -16.96 9.42 -28.79
N ALA A 126 -17.07 8.22 -28.20
CA ALA A 126 -16.62 7.97 -26.83
C ALA A 126 -15.12 8.26 -26.65
N ALA A 127 -14.28 7.80 -27.58
CA ALA A 127 -12.85 8.08 -27.58
C ALA A 127 -12.56 9.59 -27.71
N GLY A 128 -13.28 10.30 -28.59
CA GLY A 128 -13.13 11.76 -28.76
C GLY A 128 -13.44 12.53 -27.48
N VAL A 129 -14.56 12.21 -26.81
CA VAL A 129 -14.94 12.81 -25.52
C VAL A 129 -13.92 12.46 -24.43
N TRP A 130 -13.43 11.23 -24.41
CA TRP A 130 -12.40 10.80 -23.48
C TRP A 130 -11.10 11.59 -23.66
N PHE A 131 -10.58 11.70 -24.89
CA PHE A 131 -9.37 12.50 -25.16
C PHE A 131 -9.53 13.98 -24.81
N ALA A 132 -10.70 14.57 -25.10
CA ALA A 132 -10.99 15.94 -24.69
C ALA A 132 -10.96 16.09 -23.16
N THR A 133 -11.58 15.14 -22.44
CA THR A 133 -11.59 15.12 -20.97
C THR A 133 -10.18 14.97 -20.40
N LEU A 134 -9.36 14.07 -20.98
CA LEU A 134 -7.96 13.91 -20.62
C LEU A 134 -7.17 15.20 -20.83
N ALA A 135 -7.32 15.87 -21.96
CA ALA A 135 -6.60 17.10 -22.27
C ALA A 135 -6.91 18.20 -21.23
N VAL A 136 -8.18 18.37 -20.87
CA VAL A 136 -8.61 19.34 -19.83
C VAL A 136 -8.03 18.96 -18.46
N LEU A 137 -8.12 17.69 -18.07
CA LEU A 137 -7.63 17.24 -16.77
C LEU A 137 -6.11 17.32 -16.65
N VAL A 138 -5.38 16.92 -17.69
CA VAL A 138 -3.91 17.04 -17.73
C VAL A 138 -3.49 18.51 -17.66
N TRP A 139 -4.17 19.40 -18.40
CA TRP A 139 -3.92 20.83 -18.31
C TRP A 139 -4.19 21.37 -16.90
N ALA A 140 -5.30 20.99 -16.26
CA ALA A 140 -5.64 21.41 -14.91
C ALA A 140 -4.62 20.90 -13.87
N VAL A 141 -4.19 19.63 -13.99
CA VAL A 141 -3.13 19.05 -13.15
C VAL A 141 -1.83 19.83 -13.31
N ALA A 142 -1.41 20.12 -14.55
CA ALA A 142 -0.20 20.89 -14.81
C ALA A 142 -0.28 22.34 -14.27
N ALA A 143 -1.46 22.97 -14.35
CA ALA A 143 -1.66 24.33 -13.84
C ALA A 143 -1.65 24.41 -12.30
N ILE A 144 -2.16 23.37 -11.63
CA ILE A 144 -2.26 23.32 -10.17
C ILE A 144 -0.97 22.79 -9.52
N ALA A 145 -0.20 21.97 -10.22
CA ALA A 145 1.03 21.36 -9.72
C ALA A 145 1.93 22.40 -8.99
N PRO A 146 2.39 22.09 -7.76
CA PRO A 146 3.18 23.02 -6.97
C PRO A 146 4.57 23.24 -7.59
N PRO A 147 5.08 24.50 -7.63
CA PRO A 147 6.33 24.83 -8.32
C PRO A 147 7.60 24.36 -7.61
N GLN A 148 7.51 23.85 -6.37
CA GLN A 148 8.67 23.47 -5.57
C GLN A 148 8.40 22.16 -4.81
N PHE A 149 9.30 21.20 -4.98
CA PHE A 149 9.38 20.02 -4.13
C PHE A 149 10.07 20.41 -2.82
N ASP A 150 9.31 20.98 -1.88
CA ASP A 150 9.84 21.22 -0.54
C ASP A 150 10.20 19.86 0.06
N PRO A 151 11.42 19.65 0.60
CA PRO A 151 11.73 18.41 1.29
C PRO A 151 10.78 18.27 2.47
N THR A 152 9.79 17.38 2.34
CA THR A 152 8.90 17.01 3.42
C THR A 152 9.78 16.62 4.59
N ARG A 153 9.60 17.27 5.74
CA ARG A 153 10.30 16.85 6.96
C ARG A 153 9.95 15.39 7.19
N ARG A 154 10.91 14.48 7.04
CA ARG A 154 10.67 13.03 7.13
C ARG A 154 10.20 12.59 8.52
N PHE A 155 10.39 13.44 9.53
CA PHE A 155 10.16 13.11 10.94
C PHE A 155 9.23 14.11 11.63
N ALA A 156 8.22 13.58 12.32
CA ALA A 156 7.39 14.29 13.28
C ALA A 156 8.06 14.38 14.67
N ILE A 157 7.68 15.37 15.45
CA ILE A 157 8.15 15.56 16.83
C ILE A 157 7.25 14.74 17.75
N ILE A 158 7.61 13.47 18.01
CA ILE A 158 6.93 12.58 18.96
C ILE A 158 7.82 12.35 20.18
N PRO A 159 7.32 12.35 21.42
CA PRO A 159 8.11 12.05 22.61
C PRO A 159 8.73 10.64 22.56
N ARG A 160 9.85 10.44 23.27
CA ARG A 160 10.50 9.13 23.35
C ARG A 160 9.76 8.26 24.37
N LEU A 161 8.97 7.30 23.87
CA LEU A 161 8.18 6.38 24.72
C LEU A 161 9.03 5.44 25.59
N PHE A 162 10.19 4.98 25.09
CA PHE A 162 11.08 4.03 25.80
C PHE A 162 12.37 4.68 26.34
N GLY A 163 12.31 5.98 26.67
CA GLY A 163 13.39 6.69 27.34
C GLY A 163 14.67 6.84 26.51
N SER A 164 15.83 6.80 27.19
CA SER A 164 17.17 6.96 26.62
C SER A 164 17.84 5.65 26.17
N THR A 165 17.10 4.52 26.24
CA THR A 165 17.64 3.22 25.84
C THR A 165 17.96 3.17 24.34
N GLU A 166 18.89 2.30 23.95
CA GLU A 166 19.24 2.09 22.54
C GLU A 166 18.01 1.63 21.73
N PHE A 167 17.25 0.66 22.26
CA PHE A 167 15.98 0.24 21.67
C PHE A 167 14.99 1.41 21.54
N GLY A 168 14.91 2.28 22.55
CA GLY A 168 14.07 3.48 22.51
C GLY A 168 14.48 4.48 21.43
N ALA A 169 15.77 4.58 21.09
CA ALA A 169 16.22 5.39 19.97
C ALA A 169 15.77 4.81 18.61
N TYR A 170 15.89 3.49 18.43
CA TYR A 170 15.39 2.81 17.23
C TYR A 170 13.86 2.89 17.11
N PHE A 171 13.14 2.69 18.23
CA PHE A 171 11.69 2.88 18.28
C PHE A 171 11.28 4.30 17.94
N ALA A 172 11.96 5.30 18.53
CA ALA A 172 11.70 6.70 18.24
C ALA A 172 11.97 7.05 16.77
N ALA A 173 13.03 6.51 16.16
CA ALA A 173 13.32 6.72 14.74
C ALA A 173 12.19 6.18 13.85
N HIS A 174 11.65 5.01 14.19
CA HIS A 174 10.59 4.37 13.39
C HIS A 174 9.22 5.05 13.55
N ILE A 175 8.77 5.31 14.79
CA ILE A 175 7.46 5.94 15.05
C ILE A 175 7.40 7.40 14.59
N ARG A 176 8.53 8.11 14.57
CA ARG A 176 8.58 9.52 14.15
C ARG A 176 8.50 9.70 12.64
N GLY A 177 8.72 8.64 11.85
CA GLY A 177 8.57 8.72 10.40
C GLY A 177 7.14 9.16 10.03
N ILE A 178 7.00 10.24 9.26
CA ILE A 178 5.66 10.71 8.84
C ILE A 178 4.91 9.61 8.09
N GLU A 179 5.62 8.83 7.28
CA GLU A 179 5.05 7.69 6.55
C GLU A 179 4.48 6.63 7.51
N THR A 180 5.22 6.27 8.57
CA THR A 180 4.75 5.34 9.62
C THR A 180 3.48 5.86 10.29
N ILE A 181 3.48 7.13 10.70
CA ILE A 181 2.32 7.76 11.37
C ILE A 181 1.12 7.78 10.43
N THR A 182 1.33 8.15 9.18
CA THR A 182 0.28 8.25 8.17
C THR A 182 -0.35 6.88 7.90
N VAL A 183 0.46 5.84 7.71
CA VAL A 183 -0.05 4.48 7.51
C VAL A 183 -0.78 3.98 8.75
N CYS A 184 -0.24 4.20 9.96
CA CYS A 184 -0.93 3.81 11.20
C CYS A 184 -2.28 4.54 11.36
N ALA A 185 -2.32 5.83 11.04
CA ALA A 185 -3.54 6.64 11.13
C ALA A 185 -4.58 6.22 10.08
N ILE A 186 -4.16 5.91 8.85
CA ILE A 186 -5.06 5.41 7.81
C ILE A 186 -5.60 4.03 8.19
N SER A 187 -4.74 3.11 8.68
CA SER A 187 -5.19 1.79 9.12
C SER A 187 -6.17 1.89 10.29
N LEU A 188 -5.86 2.66 11.34
CA LEU A 188 -6.74 2.82 12.50
C LEU A 188 -8.03 3.58 12.17
N GLY A 189 -7.91 4.72 11.48
CA GLY A 189 -9.05 5.55 11.09
C GLY A 189 -9.96 4.83 10.10
N GLY A 190 -9.39 4.11 9.14
CA GLY A 190 -10.13 3.27 8.21
C GLY A 190 -10.86 2.12 8.92
N SER A 191 -10.20 1.41 9.83
CA SER A 191 -10.85 0.38 10.64
C SER A 191 -11.97 0.93 11.52
N TYR A 192 -11.79 2.11 12.12
CA TYR A 192 -12.84 2.76 12.89
C TYR A 192 -14.02 3.20 12.02
N ALA A 193 -13.76 3.77 10.84
CA ALA A 193 -14.82 4.16 9.92
C ALA A 193 -15.64 2.96 9.44
N LEU A 194 -15.00 1.84 9.12
CA LEU A 194 -15.68 0.59 8.76
C LEU A 194 -16.51 0.04 9.93
N PHE A 195 -15.97 0.11 11.15
CA PHE A 195 -16.71 -0.27 12.37
C PHE A 195 -17.96 0.59 12.56
N VAL A 196 -17.88 1.90 12.38
CA VAL A 196 -19.05 2.82 12.48
C VAL A 196 -20.07 2.56 11.38
N ALA A 197 -19.63 2.16 10.18
CA ALA A 197 -20.49 1.81 9.07
C ALA A 197 -21.12 0.40 9.19
N ASP A 198 -20.87 -0.31 10.30
CA ASP A 198 -21.29 -1.70 10.53
C ASP A 198 -20.81 -2.68 9.44
N ILE A 199 -19.63 -2.38 8.87
CA ILE A 199 -18.97 -3.23 7.88
C ILE A 199 -17.91 -4.07 8.59
N ARG A 200 -17.88 -5.37 8.29
CA ARG A 200 -16.86 -6.28 8.84
C ARG A 200 -15.47 -5.75 8.57
N VAL A 201 -14.72 -5.44 9.63
CA VAL A 201 -13.37 -4.89 9.52
C VAL A 201 -12.41 -6.02 9.11
N PRO A 202 -11.79 -5.96 7.93
CA PRO A 202 -10.86 -6.99 7.51
C PRO A 202 -9.52 -6.81 8.26
N PRO A 203 -9.02 -7.83 8.97
CA PRO A 203 -7.72 -7.76 9.65
C PRO A 203 -6.54 -7.48 8.70
N VAL A 204 -6.74 -7.71 7.39
CA VAL A 204 -5.78 -7.51 6.29
C VAL A 204 -5.23 -6.07 6.25
N LEU A 205 -5.94 -5.09 6.83
CA LEU A 205 -5.47 -3.71 6.98
C LEU A 205 -4.14 -3.60 7.76
N LEU A 206 -3.78 -4.63 8.55
CA LEU A 206 -2.47 -4.71 9.23
C LEU A 206 -1.30 -4.83 8.26
N LEU A 207 -1.52 -5.35 7.04
CA LEU A 207 -0.46 -5.51 6.05
C LEU A 207 0.06 -4.17 5.54
N ALA A 208 -0.77 -3.13 5.51
CA ALA A 208 -0.33 -1.79 5.14
C ALA A 208 0.82 -1.30 6.03
N ILE A 209 0.73 -1.58 7.33
CA ILE A 209 1.74 -1.16 8.32
C ILE A 209 3.07 -1.88 8.09
N THR A 210 3.01 -3.16 7.70
CA THR A 210 4.21 -3.97 7.46
C THR A 210 5.05 -3.49 6.28
N MET A 211 4.49 -2.73 5.34
CA MET A 211 5.22 -2.15 4.21
C MET A 211 6.37 -1.24 4.64
N GLN A 212 6.25 -0.60 5.81
CA GLN A 212 7.31 0.24 6.36
C GLN A 212 8.59 -0.54 6.71
N SER A 213 8.50 -1.87 6.80
CA SER A 213 9.63 -2.74 7.09
C SER A 213 10.70 -2.74 6.00
N VAL A 214 10.33 -2.44 4.75
CA VAL A 214 11.31 -2.32 3.65
C VAL A 214 12.30 -1.16 3.89
N TYR A 215 11.87 -0.11 4.59
CA TYR A 215 12.71 1.04 4.90
C TYR A 215 13.50 0.90 6.20
N ALA A 216 13.36 -0.22 6.94
CA ALA A 216 14.02 -0.42 8.25
C ALA A 216 15.52 -0.18 8.19
N TYR A 217 16.15 -0.77 7.17
CA TYR A 217 17.59 -0.81 7.03
C TYR A 217 18.16 0.59 6.76
N VAL A 218 17.58 1.31 5.80
CA VAL A 218 18.04 2.65 5.40
C VAL A 218 17.69 3.69 6.47
N SER A 219 16.49 3.62 7.04
CA SER A 219 16.06 4.60 8.06
C SER A 219 16.87 4.54 9.36
N THR A 220 17.44 3.38 9.68
CA THR A 220 18.25 3.18 10.89
C THR A 220 19.76 3.28 10.65
N GLU A 221 20.20 3.56 9.42
CA GLU A 221 21.63 3.69 9.06
C GLU A 221 22.41 4.64 10.00
N PRO A 222 21.92 5.86 10.35
CA PRO A 222 22.65 6.75 11.26
C PRO A 222 22.83 6.15 12.66
N LEU A 223 21.82 5.40 13.15
CA LEU A 223 21.88 4.74 14.45
C LEU A 223 22.85 3.55 14.44
N ARG A 224 22.92 2.83 13.32
CA ARG A 224 23.87 1.72 13.13
C ARG A 224 25.31 2.21 12.97
N ALA A 225 25.51 3.38 12.33
CA ALA A 225 26.82 4.02 12.19
C ALA A 225 27.37 4.55 13.52
N CYS A 226 26.52 5.15 14.36
CA CYS A 226 26.91 5.66 15.68
C CYS A 226 26.90 4.59 16.79
N GLY A 227 26.35 3.41 16.52
CA GLY A 227 26.18 2.35 17.52
C GLY A 227 27.50 1.67 17.94
N PRO A 228 27.51 1.03 19.12
CA PRO A 228 28.67 0.26 19.60
C PRO A 228 29.15 -0.81 18.61
N ARG A 229 30.45 -0.76 18.26
CA ARG A 229 31.09 -1.71 17.33
C ARG A 229 31.03 -3.16 17.80
N ARG A 230 30.95 -3.39 19.11
CA ARG A 230 30.92 -4.73 19.74
C ARG A 230 29.58 -5.48 19.60
N HIS A 231 28.55 -4.86 19.03
CA HIS A 231 27.29 -5.57 18.81
C HIS A 231 27.48 -6.70 17.80
N GLY A 232 27.08 -7.91 18.21
CA GLY A 232 26.93 -9.04 17.30
C GLY A 232 25.82 -8.79 16.27
N PRO A 233 25.86 -9.49 15.12
CA PRO A 233 24.93 -9.24 14.01
C PRO A 233 23.48 -9.50 14.40
N LEU A 234 23.22 -10.51 15.25
CA LEU A 234 21.90 -10.79 15.79
C LEU A 234 21.33 -9.61 16.59
N ARG A 235 22.14 -8.96 17.45
CA ARG A 235 21.67 -7.83 18.26
C ARG A 235 21.34 -6.62 17.40
N ARG A 236 22.16 -6.32 16.38
CA ARG A 236 21.87 -5.24 15.43
C ARG A 236 20.55 -5.49 14.68
N TYR A 237 20.32 -6.75 14.29
CA TYR A 237 19.09 -7.14 13.58
C TYR A 237 17.86 -7.00 14.49
N LEU A 238 17.95 -7.48 15.74
CA LEU A 238 16.88 -7.35 16.73
C LEU A 238 16.54 -5.89 17.08
N LEU A 239 17.55 -5.01 17.15
CA LEU A 239 17.33 -3.58 17.35
C LEU A 239 16.62 -2.91 16.17
N MET A 240 16.81 -3.44 14.95
CA MET A 240 16.16 -2.93 13.75
C MET A 240 14.71 -3.43 13.61
N ILE A 241 14.47 -4.74 13.79
CA ILE A 241 13.14 -5.34 13.60
C ILE A 241 12.22 -5.15 14.82
N GLY A 242 12.79 -5.12 16.03
CA GLY A 242 12.04 -5.02 17.28
C GLY A 242 11.08 -3.82 17.36
N PRO A 243 11.50 -2.60 16.97
CA PRO A 243 10.60 -1.46 16.82
C PRO A 243 9.38 -1.71 15.94
N GLN A 244 9.56 -2.43 14.84
CA GLN A 244 8.50 -2.68 13.86
C GLN A 244 7.49 -3.66 14.40
N LEU A 245 7.98 -4.71 15.06
CA LEU A 245 7.14 -5.66 15.78
C LEU A 245 6.41 -5.00 16.96
N ALA A 246 7.06 -4.07 17.66
CA ALA A 246 6.43 -3.32 18.74
C ALA A 246 5.29 -2.41 18.24
N ILE A 247 5.51 -1.66 17.15
CA ILE A 247 4.45 -0.87 16.52
C ILE A 247 3.34 -1.77 16.00
N LEU A 248 3.68 -2.87 15.32
CA LEU A 248 2.70 -3.84 14.85
C LEU A 248 1.86 -4.37 16.02
N ALA A 249 2.46 -4.73 17.15
CA ALA A 249 1.72 -5.19 18.33
C ALA A 249 0.78 -4.11 18.90
N ILE A 250 1.26 -2.86 19.00
CA ILE A 250 0.46 -1.72 19.48
C ILE A 250 -0.75 -1.51 18.59
N ILE A 251 -0.59 -1.54 17.26
CA ILE A 251 -1.69 -1.29 16.30
C ILE A 251 -2.56 -2.53 16.06
N ALA A 252 -1.99 -3.73 16.13
CA ALA A 252 -2.73 -4.97 15.99
C ALA A 252 -3.76 -5.15 17.10
N SER A 253 -3.48 -4.68 18.32
CA SER A 253 -4.43 -4.79 19.44
C SER A 253 -5.78 -4.09 19.18
N PRO A 254 -5.88 -2.77 18.88
CA PRO A 254 -7.15 -2.13 18.59
C PRO A 254 -7.80 -2.68 17.31
N LEU A 255 -7.03 -2.97 16.25
CA LEU A 255 -7.61 -3.54 15.02
C LEU A 255 -8.23 -4.92 15.24
N SER A 256 -7.57 -5.77 16.02
CA SER A 256 -8.07 -7.11 16.35
C SER A 256 -9.34 -7.03 17.19
N ILE A 257 -9.40 -6.09 18.13
CA ILE A 257 -10.61 -5.83 18.94
C ILE A 257 -11.76 -5.39 18.03
N LEU A 258 -11.56 -4.38 17.17
CA LEU A 258 -12.59 -3.92 16.22
C LEU A 258 -13.04 -5.05 15.27
N SER A 259 -12.11 -5.84 14.76
CA SER A 259 -12.41 -6.98 13.89
C SER A 259 -13.24 -8.05 14.60
N ALA A 260 -12.93 -8.35 15.87
CA ALA A 260 -13.71 -9.28 16.68
C ALA A 260 -15.12 -8.76 16.98
N LEU A 261 -15.26 -7.47 17.28
CA LEU A 261 -16.57 -6.83 17.52
C LEU A 261 -17.47 -6.84 16.27
N THR A 262 -16.89 -6.78 15.07
CA THR A 262 -17.62 -6.90 13.79
C THR A 262 -17.82 -8.35 13.31
N GLY A 263 -17.57 -9.34 14.18
CA GLY A 263 -17.90 -10.75 13.91
C GLY A 263 -16.80 -11.58 13.24
N SER A 264 -15.55 -11.09 13.17
CA SER A 264 -14.44 -11.91 12.67
C SER A 264 -14.01 -12.98 13.67
N ARG A 265 -13.64 -14.17 13.17
CA ARG A 265 -13.30 -15.31 14.03
C ARG A 265 -11.88 -15.16 14.59
N PRO A 266 -11.61 -15.63 15.82
CA PRO A 266 -10.31 -15.45 16.46
C PRO A 266 -9.15 -16.08 15.69
N HIS A 267 -9.38 -17.22 15.02
CA HIS A 267 -8.33 -17.87 14.22
C HIS A 267 -7.97 -17.08 12.95
N GLU A 268 -8.92 -16.37 12.34
CA GLU A 268 -8.67 -15.52 11.17
C GLU A 268 -7.81 -14.32 11.57
N ILE A 269 -8.14 -13.68 12.70
CA ILE A 269 -7.39 -12.57 13.27
C ILE A 269 -5.95 -13.02 13.58
N LEU A 270 -5.80 -14.15 14.28
CA LEU A 270 -4.49 -14.68 14.64
C LEU A 270 -3.65 -15.06 13.41
N ALA A 271 -4.28 -15.64 12.39
CA ALA A 271 -3.61 -15.97 11.13
C ALA A 271 -3.08 -14.71 10.43
N VAL A 272 -3.87 -13.63 10.38
CA VAL A 272 -3.44 -12.37 9.75
C VAL A 272 -2.35 -11.67 10.57
N VAL A 273 -2.44 -11.67 11.90
CA VAL A 273 -1.37 -11.14 12.77
C VAL A 273 -0.08 -11.93 12.58
N GLY A 274 -0.14 -13.26 12.55
CA GLY A 274 1.01 -14.13 12.29
C GLY A 274 1.61 -13.88 10.90
N PHE A 275 0.76 -13.71 9.88
CA PHE A 275 1.21 -13.35 8.54
C PHE A 275 1.84 -11.95 8.51
N ALA A 276 1.30 -10.96 9.24
CA ALA A 276 1.89 -9.64 9.34
C ALA A 276 3.29 -9.67 9.99
N VAL A 277 3.47 -10.45 11.06
CA VAL A 277 4.78 -10.66 11.70
C VAL A 277 5.78 -11.28 10.71
N SER A 278 5.37 -12.31 9.98
CA SER A 278 6.18 -12.92 8.91
C SER A 278 6.55 -11.89 7.84
N ASN A 279 5.57 -11.08 7.41
CA ASN A 279 5.76 -10.06 6.38
C ASN A 279 6.77 -8.98 6.81
N VAL A 280 6.78 -8.57 8.09
CA VAL A 280 7.81 -7.66 8.62
C VAL A 280 9.22 -8.23 8.39
N VAL A 281 9.43 -9.51 8.70
CA VAL A 281 10.73 -10.18 8.51
C VAL A 281 11.12 -10.25 7.03
N VAL A 282 10.19 -10.68 6.18
CA VAL A 282 10.45 -10.86 4.73
C VAL A 282 10.70 -9.51 4.05
N LEU A 283 9.90 -8.48 4.36
CA LEU A 283 10.10 -7.14 3.80
C LEU A 283 11.36 -6.47 4.33
N THR A 284 11.78 -6.78 5.56
CA THR A 284 13.08 -6.33 6.08
C THR A 284 14.22 -6.95 5.27
N LEU A 285 14.16 -8.25 4.95
CA LEU A 285 15.14 -8.89 4.06
C LEU A 285 15.19 -8.21 2.69
N ALA A 286 14.02 -7.92 2.11
CA ALA A 286 13.94 -7.22 0.84
C ALA A 286 14.62 -5.86 0.90
N GLY A 287 14.40 -5.09 1.98
CA GLY A 287 15.05 -3.81 2.24
C GLY A 287 16.56 -3.87 2.53
N ILE A 288 17.07 -4.99 3.04
CA ILE A 288 18.52 -5.22 3.20
C ILE A 288 19.15 -5.60 1.85
N THR A 289 18.49 -6.44 1.07
CA THR A 289 19.00 -6.99 -0.20
C THR A 289 18.98 -5.94 -1.30
N PHE A 290 17.91 -5.15 -1.35
CA PHE A 290 17.71 -4.05 -2.29
C PHE A 290 17.49 -2.76 -1.50
N PRO A 291 18.55 -2.19 -0.90
CA PRO A 291 18.41 -1.01 -0.06
C PRO A 291 17.84 0.16 -0.89
N PRO A 292 16.75 0.80 -0.42
CA PRO A 292 16.20 1.98 -1.07
C PRO A 292 17.02 3.22 -0.73
N GLU A 293 18.29 3.22 -1.13
CA GLU A 293 19.19 4.35 -0.95
C GLU A 293 18.63 5.60 -1.64
N LYS A 294 18.73 6.74 -0.95
CA LYS A 294 18.20 8.04 -1.41
C LYS A 294 16.71 8.02 -1.73
N GLY A 295 15.97 7.05 -1.18
CA GLY A 295 14.55 6.89 -1.42
C GLY A 295 14.26 6.34 -2.81
N ASN A 296 15.14 5.52 -3.40
CA ASN A 296 14.87 4.86 -4.67
C ASN A 296 13.66 3.91 -4.54
N PRO A 297 12.51 4.27 -5.12
CA PRO A 297 11.30 3.47 -5.03
C PRO A 297 11.38 2.15 -5.83
N PHE A 298 12.27 2.05 -6.82
CA PHE A 298 12.40 0.83 -7.63
C PHE A 298 12.92 -0.34 -6.78
N SER A 299 13.89 -0.10 -5.90
CA SER A 299 14.43 -1.12 -5.00
C SER A 299 13.35 -1.67 -4.06
N VAL A 300 12.48 -0.80 -3.57
CA VAL A 300 11.33 -1.19 -2.72
C VAL A 300 10.35 -2.05 -3.49
N ILE A 301 9.98 -1.63 -4.71
CA ILE A 301 9.02 -2.36 -5.54
C ILE A 301 9.58 -3.70 -5.96
N ALA A 302 10.83 -3.76 -6.42
CA ALA A 302 11.48 -5.00 -6.80
C ALA A 302 11.56 -5.97 -5.60
N GLY A 303 11.98 -5.46 -4.43
CA GLY A 303 12.04 -6.24 -3.20
C GLY A 303 10.66 -6.76 -2.75
N ALA A 304 9.64 -5.90 -2.74
CA ALA A 304 8.27 -6.27 -2.37
C ALA A 304 7.64 -7.22 -3.41
N ALA A 305 7.91 -7.04 -4.70
CA ALA A 305 7.41 -7.91 -5.76
C ALA A 305 8.04 -9.29 -5.69
N VAL A 306 9.36 -9.39 -5.48
CA VAL A 306 10.03 -10.69 -5.30
C VAL A 306 9.52 -11.39 -4.04
N ALA A 307 9.42 -10.68 -2.92
CA ALA A 307 8.84 -11.21 -1.68
C ALA A 307 7.41 -11.72 -1.92
N GLY A 308 6.56 -10.88 -2.50
CA GLY A 308 5.16 -11.17 -2.79
C GLY A 308 4.99 -12.34 -3.77
N LEU A 309 5.83 -12.45 -4.81
CA LEU A 309 5.83 -13.57 -5.74
C LEU A 309 6.18 -14.87 -5.04
N VAL A 310 7.23 -14.88 -4.20
CA VAL A 310 7.64 -16.09 -3.47
C VAL A 310 6.55 -16.51 -2.49
N THR A 311 6.07 -15.60 -1.64
CA THR A 311 5.01 -15.91 -0.66
C THR A 311 3.70 -16.27 -1.36
N GLY A 312 3.33 -15.54 -2.40
CA GLY A 312 2.09 -15.73 -3.16
C GLY A 312 2.07 -17.06 -3.91
N THR A 313 3.16 -17.42 -4.58
CA THR A 313 3.27 -18.71 -5.29
C THR A 313 3.14 -19.88 -4.32
N ILE A 314 3.72 -19.76 -3.12
CA ILE A 314 3.64 -20.79 -2.09
C ILE A 314 2.23 -20.87 -1.49
N MET A 315 1.58 -19.73 -1.21
CA MET A 315 0.20 -19.72 -0.74
C MET A 315 -0.76 -20.30 -1.77
N ILE A 316 -0.67 -19.84 -3.02
CA ILE A 316 -1.52 -20.32 -4.12
C ILE A 316 -1.23 -21.79 -4.38
N GLY A 317 0.04 -22.19 -4.47
CA GLY A 317 0.43 -23.58 -4.69
C GLY A 317 -0.06 -24.53 -3.60
N THR A 318 0.11 -24.17 -2.32
CA THR A 318 -0.40 -25.00 -1.21
C THR A 318 -1.92 -25.08 -1.19
N ASN A 319 -2.62 -24.00 -1.54
CA ASN A 319 -4.08 -23.98 -1.63
C ASN A 319 -4.60 -24.81 -2.81
N LEU A 320 -4.02 -24.65 -4.00
CA LEU A 320 -4.37 -25.42 -5.21
C LEU A 320 -4.13 -26.91 -5.04
N LEU A 321 -3.08 -27.29 -4.31
CA LEU A 321 -2.78 -28.69 -3.98
C LEU A 321 -3.65 -29.24 -2.84
N GLY A 322 -4.54 -28.43 -2.26
CA GLY A 322 -5.42 -28.82 -1.15
C GLY A 322 -4.67 -29.24 0.10
N LEU A 323 -3.45 -28.71 0.32
CA LEU A 323 -2.62 -29.09 1.45
C LEU A 323 -3.21 -28.57 2.76
N PRO A 324 -3.08 -29.33 3.86
CA PRO A 324 -3.66 -28.95 5.13
C PRO A 324 -3.01 -27.66 5.66
N LEU A 325 -3.82 -26.78 6.27
CA LEU A 325 -3.39 -25.52 6.88
C LEU A 325 -2.08 -25.60 7.72
N PRO A 326 -1.86 -26.60 8.60
CA PRO A 326 -0.60 -26.71 9.35
C PRO A 326 0.64 -26.85 8.45
N PHE A 327 0.51 -27.45 7.27
CA PHE A 327 1.61 -27.55 6.31
C PHE A 327 1.97 -26.16 5.76
N THR A 328 0.99 -25.40 5.28
CA THR A 328 1.21 -24.03 4.79
C THR A 328 1.82 -23.13 5.87
N VAL A 329 1.33 -23.24 7.11
CA VAL A 329 1.90 -22.51 8.26
C VAL A 329 3.35 -22.94 8.51
N GLY A 330 3.66 -24.23 8.48
CA GLY A 330 5.01 -24.75 8.64
C GLY A 330 5.97 -24.23 7.57
N VAL A 331 5.57 -24.26 6.31
CA VAL A 331 6.37 -23.74 5.19
C VAL A 331 6.61 -22.23 5.36
N MET A 332 5.59 -21.46 5.71
CA MET A 332 5.73 -20.02 5.97
C MET A 332 6.66 -19.71 7.13
N LEU A 333 6.61 -20.51 8.20
CA LEU A 333 7.51 -20.37 9.35
C LEU A 333 8.96 -20.64 8.94
N ILE A 334 9.21 -21.69 8.17
CA ILE A 334 10.54 -22.00 7.63
C ILE A 334 11.06 -20.86 6.75
N LEU A 335 10.23 -20.33 5.84
CA LEU A 335 10.60 -19.19 5.00
C LEU A 335 10.93 -17.94 5.83
N THR A 336 10.14 -17.68 6.87
CA THR A 336 10.35 -16.56 7.78
C THR A 336 11.68 -16.69 8.53
N LEU A 337 11.99 -17.90 9.03
CA LEU A 337 13.26 -18.19 9.70
C LEU A 337 14.44 -18.05 8.74
N LEU A 338 14.33 -18.59 7.52
CA LEU A 338 15.35 -18.45 6.49
C LEU A 338 15.57 -16.98 6.14
N ALA A 339 14.50 -16.20 6.01
CA ALA A 339 14.59 -14.77 5.74
C ALA A 339 15.28 -14.00 6.86
N ALA A 340 15.02 -14.36 8.13
CA ALA A 340 15.72 -13.78 9.27
C ALA A 340 17.21 -14.13 9.26
N VAL A 341 17.57 -15.39 9.00
CA VAL A 341 18.98 -15.84 8.92
C VAL A 341 19.72 -15.11 7.78
N LEU A 342 19.11 -15.04 6.60
CA LEU A 342 19.67 -14.32 5.45
C LEU A 342 19.80 -12.82 5.72
N SER A 343 18.85 -12.22 6.44
CA SER A 343 18.90 -10.81 6.84
C SER A 343 20.09 -10.53 7.76
N ILE A 344 20.30 -11.40 8.76
CA ILE A 344 21.43 -11.28 9.71
C ILE A 344 22.76 -11.42 8.96
N ALA A 345 22.89 -12.44 8.09
CA ALA A 345 24.11 -12.69 7.33
C ALA A 345 24.40 -11.59 6.31
N GLY A 346 23.37 -11.15 5.58
CA GLY A 346 23.46 -10.07 4.59
C GLY A 346 23.87 -8.75 5.23
N MET A 347 23.22 -8.38 6.34
CA MET A 347 23.57 -7.17 7.08
C MET A 347 25.01 -7.20 7.60
N ASP A 348 25.46 -8.32 8.21
CA ASP A 348 26.83 -8.45 8.72
C ASP A 348 27.86 -8.30 7.59
N ARG A 349 27.63 -8.94 6.45
CA ARG A 349 28.51 -8.83 5.28
C ARG A 349 28.59 -7.40 4.76
N ILE A 350 27.45 -6.73 4.55
CA ILE A 350 27.39 -5.35 4.05
C ILE A 350 28.11 -4.39 5.01
N GLU A 351 27.87 -4.53 6.32
CA GLU A 351 28.48 -3.67 7.32
C GLU A 351 30.00 -3.86 7.40
N ARG A 352 30.50 -5.10 7.32
CA ARG A 352 31.95 -5.38 7.28
C ARG A 352 32.61 -4.84 6.02
N THR A 353 31.97 -5.00 4.85
CA THR A 353 32.49 -4.45 3.59
C THR A 353 32.54 -2.91 3.64
N SER A 354 31.49 -2.25 4.14
CA SER A 354 31.48 -0.77 4.29
C SER A 354 32.61 -0.24 5.19
N ARG A 355 33.04 -1.04 6.16
CA ARG A 355 34.13 -0.73 7.09
C ARG A 355 35.51 -1.13 6.58
N HIS A 356 35.60 -1.67 5.37
CA HIS A 356 36.83 -2.20 4.78
C HIS A 356 37.48 -3.31 5.63
N GLU A 357 36.67 -4.04 6.43
CA GLU A 357 37.13 -5.16 7.26
C GLU A 357 37.33 -6.45 6.44
N VAL A 358 36.80 -6.48 5.21
CA VAL A 358 36.95 -7.59 4.25
C VAL A 358 37.44 -6.99 2.94
N VAL A 359 38.62 -7.43 2.49
CA VAL A 359 39.12 -7.12 1.15
C VAL A 359 38.33 -7.97 0.16
N VAL A 360 37.73 -7.33 -0.84
CA VAL A 360 36.95 -7.98 -1.91
C VAL A 360 37.85 -8.86 -2.75
#